data_AF-A0A7S1EI20-F1
#
_entry.id   AF-A0A7S1EI20-F1
#
_cell.length_a   1.000
_cell.length_b   1.000
_cell.length_c   1.000
_cell.angle_alpha   90.00
_cell.angle_beta   90.00
_cell.angle_gamma   90.00
#
_symmetry.space_group_name_H-M   'P 1'
#
loop_
_entity.id
_entity.type
_entity.pdbx_description
1 polymer ?
#
loop_
_entity_poly.entity_id
_entity_poly.type
_entity_poly.pdbx_seq_one_letter_code
_entity_poly.pdbx_strand_id
1 'polypeptide(L)'
;VWKGRAQLIQPMCSMPGRLEVTNKCLRWRPFHLRRSEGGWEAPLGGLFRIRRRRHMQQHTAIEVVMRSNKTLLFMFDARDECDKVWGGLAKQRGDMVAEEWRGGGGVSLWVGRG
;
A
#
# COMPACT_ATOMS: atom_id res chain seq x y z
N VAL A 1 4.06 -13.23 2.97
CA VAL A 1 2.83 -13.13 2.16
C VAL A 1 1.66 -12.71 3.04
N TRP A 2 0.95 -11.64 2.70
CA TRP A 2 -0.23 -11.13 3.41
C TRP A 2 -1.42 -11.00 2.45
N LYS A 3 -2.64 -11.20 2.95
CA LYS A 3 -3.88 -11.07 2.17
C LYS A 3 -5.01 -10.65 3.10
N GLY A 4 -5.75 -9.61 2.74
CA GLY A 4 -6.81 -9.08 3.58
C GLY A 4 -7.77 -8.17 2.82
N ARG A 5 -8.78 -7.69 3.53
CA ARG A 5 -9.71 -6.69 3.00
C ARG A 5 -9.04 -5.32 3.05
N ALA A 6 -9.33 -4.50 2.06
CA ALA A 6 -8.94 -3.09 2.05
C ALA A 6 -9.91 -2.33 1.14
N GLN A 7 -9.79 -1.02 1.12
CA GLN A 7 -10.45 -0.14 0.16
C GLN A 7 -9.39 0.55 -0.68
N LEU A 8 -9.53 0.49 -2.00
CA LEU A 8 -8.74 1.31 -2.92
C LEU A 8 -9.42 2.66 -3.07
N ILE A 9 -8.74 3.71 -2.65
CA ILE A 9 -9.23 5.09 -2.72
C ILE A 9 -8.78 5.68 -4.06
N GLN A 10 -9.75 6.09 -4.87
CA GLN A 10 -9.56 6.83 -6.11
C GLN A 10 -10.17 8.23 -5.96
N PRO A 11 -9.79 9.22 -6.81
CA PRO A 11 -10.27 10.59 -6.68
C PRO A 11 -11.81 10.73 -6.60
N MET A 12 -12.53 9.82 -7.26
CA MET A 12 -14.00 9.90 -7.39
C MET A 12 -14.74 8.79 -6.64
N CYS A 13 -14.06 7.76 -6.11
CA CYS A 13 -14.73 6.65 -5.43
C CYS A 13 -13.79 5.88 -4.48
N SER A 14 -14.40 5.23 -3.49
CA SER A 14 -13.74 4.17 -2.71
C SER A 14 -14.23 2.82 -3.22
N MET A 15 -13.30 1.93 -3.53
CA MET A 15 -13.62 0.60 -4.06
C MET A 15 -13.19 -0.45 -3.04
N PRO A 16 -14.12 -1.17 -2.39
CA PRO A 16 -13.76 -2.25 -1.48
C PRO A 16 -13.31 -3.48 -2.25
N GLY A 17 -12.34 -4.18 -1.69
CA GLY A 17 -11.74 -5.33 -2.33
C GLY A 17 -10.74 -6.05 -1.45
N ARG A 18 -9.99 -6.92 -2.11
CA ARG A 18 -8.95 -7.73 -1.50
C ARG A 18 -7.61 -7.28 -2.01
N LEU A 19 -6.74 -6.92 -1.06
CA LEU A 19 -5.33 -6.68 -1.32
C LEU A 19 -4.54 -7.93 -0.94
N GLU A 20 -3.61 -8.31 -1.80
CA GLU A 20 -2.68 -9.41 -1.60
C GLU A 20 -1.26 -8.89 -1.84
N VAL A 21 -0.40 -9.07 -0.84
CA VAL A 21 1.01 -8.66 -0.86
C VAL A 21 1.84 -9.94 -0.75
N THR A 22 2.45 -10.34 -1.86
CA THR A 22 3.34 -11.50 -1.89
C THR A 22 4.80 -11.06 -1.79
N ASN A 23 5.74 -11.98 -2.02
CA ASN A 23 7.17 -11.66 -2.10
C ASN A 23 7.57 -11.19 -3.52
N LYS A 24 6.64 -11.23 -4.49
CA LYS A 24 6.89 -10.96 -5.91
C LYS A 24 6.02 -9.84 -6.47
N CYS A 25 4.76 -9.77 -6.03
CA CYS A 25 3.79 -8.83 -6.54
C CYS A 25 2.80 -8.33 -5.48
N LEU A 26 2.26 -7.14 -5.75
CA LEU A 26 1.11 -6.54 -5.12
C LEU A 26 -0.10 -6.75 -6.04
N ARG A 27 -1.17 -7.34 -5.52
CA ARG A 27 -2.36 -7.66 -6.30
C ARG A 27 -3.61 -7.10 -5.64
N TRP A 28 -4.45 -6.46 -6.43
CA TRP A 28 -5.73 -5.91 -6.02
C TRP A 28 -6.88 -6.58 -6.77
N ARG A 29 -7.95 -6.91 -6.06
CA ARG A 29 -9.19 -7.45 -6.63
C ARG A 29 -10.42 -6.79 -5.99
N PRO A 30 -11.20 -6.00 -6.74
CA PRO A 30 -12.48 -5.45 -6.27
C PRO A 30 -13.48 -6.56 -5.91
N PHE A 31 -14.35 -6.33 -4.93
CA PHE A 31 -15.41 -7.31 -4.60
C PHE A 31 -16.59 -7.28 -5.57
N HIS A 32 -16.80 -6.16 -6.26
CA HIS A 32 -17.96 -5.95 -7.13
C HIS A 32 -17.76 -6.43 -8.57
N LEU A 33 -16.54 -6.81 -8.94
CA LEU A 33 -16.25 -7.35 -10.26
C LEU A 33 -16.33 -8.88 -10.23
N ARG A 34 -16.83 -9.48 -11.33
CA ARG A 34 -16.73 -10.93 -11.52
C ARG A 34 -15.24 -11.34 -11.53
N ARG A 35 -14.94 -12.58 -11.14
CA ARG A 35 -13.54 -13.11 -11.09
C ARG A 35 -12.76 -12.92 -12.39
N SER A 36 -13.45 -12.85 -13.52
CA SER A 36 -12.91 -12.65 -14.88
C SER A 36 -12.81 -11.18 -15.31
N GLU A 37 -13.39 -10.24 -14.57
CA GLU A 37 -13.64 -8.86 -15.03
C GLU A 37 -12.78 -7.78 -14.39
N GLY A 38 -11.90 -8.12 -13.45
CA GLY A 38 -10.85 -7.17 -13.14
C GLY A 38 -10.22 -7.25 -11.77
N GLY A 39 -9.05 -6.65 -11.77
CA GLY A 39 -8.07 -6.55 -10.72
C GLY A 39 -6.80 -6.05 -11.39
N TRP A 40 -5.82 -5.69 -10.61
CA TRP A 40 -4.50 -5.40 -11.16
C TRP A 40 -3.46 -6.10 -10.33
N GLU A 41 -2.36 -6.42 -10.99
CA GLU A 41 -1.17 -6.97 -10.38
C GLU A 41 -0.01 -6.10 -10.79
N ALA A 42 0.86 -5.79 -9.84
CA ALA A 42 2.09 -5.10 -10.10
C ALA A 42 3.27 -5.83 -9.44
N PRO A 43 4.38 -6.06 -10.16
CA PRO A 43 5.57 -6.62 -9.56
C PRO A 43 6.12 -5.67 -8.49
N LEU A 44 6.68 -6.22 -7.42
CA LEU A 44 7.19 -5.40 -6.32
C LEU A 44 8.42 -4.58 -6.73
N GLY A 45 9.21 -5.06 -7.70
CA GLY A 45 10.29 -4.26 -8.31
C GLY A 45 9.80 -3.02 -9.07
N GLY A 46 8.49 -2.92 -9.33
CA GLY A 46 7.86 -1.72 -9.87
C GLY A 46 7.49 -0.69 -8.81
N LEU A 47 7.55 -1.00 -7.50
CA LEU A 47 7.32 0.00 -6.46
C LEU A 47 8.52 0.95 -6.38
N PHE A 48 8.20 2.25 -6.40
CA PHE A 48 9.19 3.31 -6.22
C PHE A 48 9.21 3.81 -4.78
N ARG A 49 8.03 4.02 -4.18
CA ARG A 49 7.89 4.57 -2.85
C ARG A 49 6.62 4.08 -2.16
N ILE A 50 6.69 3.88 -0.85
CA ILE A 50 5.51 3.65 0.00
C ILE A 50 5.44 4.72 1.08
N ARG A 51 4.23 5.18 1.40
CA ARG A 51 4.00 6.11 2.50
C ARG A 51 2.87 5.68 3.39
N ARG A 52 3.03 5.89 4.69
CA ARG A 52 1.90 5.88 5.62
C ARG A 52 1.14 7.19 5.51
N ARG A 53 -0.17 7.09 5.34
CA ARG A 53 -1.09 8.22 5.30
C ARG A 53 -2.08 8.11 6.46
N ARG A 54 -2.57 9.27 6.89
CA ARG A 54 -3.73 9.37 7.76
C ARG A 54 -4.96 9.53 6.88
N HIS A 55 -6.02 8.79 7.16
CA HIS A 55 -7.33 8.98 6.56
C HIS A 55 -8.36 9.13 7.68
N MET A 56 -9.18 10.18 7.66
CA MET A 56 -10.13 10.49 8.74
C MET A 56 -9.49 10.45 10.15
N GLN A 57 -8.30 11.03 10.30
CA GLN A 57 -7.48 11.02 11.53
C GLN A 57 -6.94 9.65 11.98
N GLN A 58 -7.22 8.56 11.25
CA GLN A 58 -6.73 7.23 11.56
C GLN A 58 -5.50 6.88 10.73
N HIS A 59 -4.51 6.21 11.35
CA HIS A 59 -3.27 5.74 10.71
C HIS A 59 -3.47 4.44 9.92
N THR A 60 -4.56 4.36 9.16
CA THR A 60 -5.04 3.13 8.52
C THR A 60 -4.88 3.15 7.01
N ALA A 61 -4.03 4.01 6.46
CA ALA A 61 -3.84 4.11 5.01
C ALA A 61 -2.38 4.01 4.58
N ILE A 62 -2.17 3.37 3.42
CA ILE A 62 -0.87 3.23 2.76
C ILE A 62 -0.99 3.75 1.33
N GLU A 63 -0.16 4.72 1.00
CA GLU A 63 0.08 5.17 -0.36
C GLU A 63 1.21 4.35 -0.97
N VAL A 64 0.99 3.80 -2.15
CA VAL A 64 1.98 3.09 -2.96
C VAL A 64 2.19 3.88 -4.24
N VAL A 65 3.43 4.27 -4.49
CA VAL A 65 3.85 4.97 -5.70
C VAL A 65 4.67 4.00 -6.53
N MET A 66 4.22 3.76 -7.75
CA MET A 66 4.89 2.90 -8.72
C MET A 66 5.88 3.71 -9.57
N ARG A 67 6.91 3.05 -10.12
CA ARG A 67 7.87 3.65 -11.08
C ARG A 67 7.20 4.17 -12.35
N SER A 68 6.03 3.66 -12.69
CA SER A 68 5.18 4.18 -13.79
C SER A 68 4.43 5.47 -13.44
N ASN A 69 4.74 6.11 -12.31
CA ASN A 69 4.01 7.26 -11.73
C ASN A 69 2.55 6.98 -11.33
N LYS A 70 2.11 5.72 -11.40
CA LYS A 70 0.81 5.32 -10.85
C LYS A 70 0.87 5.36 -9.33
N THR A 71 -0.02 6.14 -8.72
CA THR A 71 -0.17 6.23 -7.26
C THR A 71 -1.46 5.55 -6.84
N LEU A 72 -1.40 4.76 -5.77
CA LEU A 72 -2.50 3.96 -5.26
C LEU A 72 -2.60 4.17 -3.76
N LEU A 73 -3.81 4.48 -3.27
CA LEU A 73 -4.06 4.67 -1.85
C LEU A 73 -4.95 3.53 -1.35
N PHE A 74 -4.44 2.75 -0.40
CA PHE A 74 -5.19 1.70 0.25
C PHE A 74 -5.56 2.12 1.66
N MET A 75 -6.81 1.92 2.04
CA MET A 75 -7.30 2.06 3.40
C MET A 75 -7.66 0.70 3.97
N PHE A 76 -7.37 0.51 5.26
CA PHE A 76 -7.63 -0.70 6.01
C PHE A 76 -8.62 -0.40 7.14
N ASP A 77 -9.40 -1.40 7.55
CA ASP A 77 -10.36 -1.23 8.65
C ASP A 77 -9.63 -1.19 10.00
N ALA A 78 -8.52 -1.91 10.12
CA ALA A 78 -7.71 -1.99 11.33
C ALA A 78 -6.27 -1.48 11.12
N ARG A 79 -5.75 -0.76 12.11
CA ARG A 79 -4.36 -0.29 12.14
C ARG A 79 -3.37 -1.46 12.05
N ASP A 80 -3.65 -2.57 12.72
CA ASP A 80 -2.77 -3.75 12.71
C ASP A 80 -2.61 -4.35 11.32
N GLU A 81 -3.65 -4.30 10.48
CA GLU A 81 -3.57 -4.75 9.09
C GLU A 81 -2.71 -3.82 8.25
N CYS A 82 -2.89 -2.51 8.42
CA CYS A 82 -2.02 -1.49 7.84
C CYS A 82 -0.56 -1.70 8.26
N ASP A 83 -0.30 -1.96 9.55
CA ASP A 83 1.04 -2.18 10.08
C ASP A 83 1.70 -3.43 9.48
N LYS A 84 0.94 -4.52 9.32
CA LYS A 84 1.41 -5.75 8.65
C LYS A 84 1.76 -5.52 7.19
N VAL A 85 0.91 -4.81 6.44
CA VAL A 85 1.16 -4.52 5.02
C VAL A 85 2.37 -3.59 4.87
N TRP A 86 2.42 -2.53 5.68
CA TRP A 86 3.56 -1.61 5.71
C TRP A 86 4.87 -2.34 6.00
N GLY A 87 4.92 -3.13 7.08
CA GLY A 87 6.10 -3.90 7.44
C GLY A 87 6.47 -4.91 6.36
N GLY A 88 5.49 -5.55 5.72
CA GLY A 88 5.70 -6.50 4.62
C GLY A 88 6.28 -5.86 3.36
N LEU A 89 5.83 -4.65 2.99
CA LEU A 89 6.36 -3.91 1.85
C LEU A 89 7.72 -3.28 2.18
N ALA A 90 7.87 -2.66 3.34
CA ALA A 90 9.10 -2.00 3.77
C ALA A 90 10.27 -2.96 3.95
N LYS A 91 10.03 -4.22 4.35
CA LYS A 91 11.07 -5.25 4.51
C LYS A 91 11.60 -5.81 3.19
N GLN A 92 10.87 -5.68 2.08
CA GLN A 92 11.28 -6.23 0.77
C GLN A 92 12.25 -5.30 0.02
N ARG A 93 13.16 -4.63 0.74
CA ARG A 93 13.98 -3.51 0.24
C ARG A 93 15.18 -3.96 -0.61
N GLY A 94 15.22 -3.43 -1.84
CA GLY A 94 16.42 -3.16 -2.64
C GLY A 94 16.60 -1.65 -2.86
N ASP A 95 15.66 -1.01 -3.57
CA ASP A 95 15.73 0.42 -4.00
C ASP A 95 14.52 1.29 -3.57
N MET A 96 13.58 0.76 -2.80
CA MET A 96 12.30 1.43 -2.50
C MET A 96 12.39 2.35 -1.28
N VAL A 97 11.87 3.57 -1.39
CA VAL A 97 11.79 4.54 -0.27
C VAL A 97 10.52 4.30 0.56
N ALA A 98 10.64 4.25 1.88
CA ALA A 98 9.49 4.16 2.80
C ALA A 98 9.44 5.39 3.70
N GLU A 99 8.32 6.12 3.70
CA GLU A 99 8.14 7.35 4.48
C GLU A 99 6.96 7.25 5.46
N GLU A 100 7.17 7.65 6.71
CA GLU A 100 6.12 7.72 7.74
C GLU A 100 6.01 9.15 8.28
N TRP A 101 4.84 9.76 8.10
CA TRP A 101 4.59 11.11 8.64
C TRP A 101 4.13 11.04 10.11
N ARG A 102 5.04 11.35 11.03
CA ARG A 102 4.74 11.75 12.41
C ARG A 102 4.75 13.28 12.44
N GLY A 103 3.71 13.90 13.01
CA GLY A 103 3.43 15.34 12.84
C GLY A 103 4.60 16.27 13.20
N GLY A 104 4.62 17.46 12.59
CA GLY A 104 5.54 18.57 12.91
C GLY A 104 6.84 18.65 12.10
N GLY A 105 7.25 17.57 11.42
CA GLY A 105 8.41 17.54 10.55
C GLY A 105 8.52 16.15 9.96
N GLY A 106 8.34 16.02 8.64
CA GLY A 106 8.33 14.72 7.98
C GLY A 106 9.66 13.99 8.20
N VAL A 107 9.63 12.93 9.01
CA VAL A 107 10.81 12.06 9.19
C VAL A 107 10.80 11.06 8.03
N SER A 108 11.59 11.33 7.00
CA SER A 108 11.98 10.28 6.05
C SER A 108 12.88 9.30 6.78
N LEU A 109 12.34 8.14 7.15
CA LEU A 109 13.13 7.02 7.66
C LEU A 109 13.97 6.44 6.52
N TRP A 110 15.13 7.06 6.30
CA TRP A 110 16.26 6.44 5.62
C TRP A 110 16.77 5.31 6.51
N VAL A 111 16.11 4.16 6.46
CA VAL A 111 16.69 2.93 6.99
C VAL A 111 17.79 2.49 6.01
N GLY A 112 18.93 3.15 6.11
CA GLY A 112 20.19 2.79 5.46
C GLY A 112 20.83 1.59 6.17
N ARG A 113 21.50 0.77 5.37
CA ARG A 113 22.01 -0.58 5.68
C ARG A 113 22.94 -0.65 6.90
N GLY A 114 22.79 -1.72 7.67
CA GLY A 114 23.88 -2.51 8.25
C GLY A 114 23.88 -3.87 7.57
#